data_AF-A0A9P5L259-F1
#
_entry.id   AF-A0A9P5L259-F1
#
_cell.length_a   1.000
_cell.length_b   1.000
_cell.length_c   1.000
_cell.angle_alpha   90.00
_cell.angle_beta   90.00
_cell.angle_gamma   90.00
#
_symmetry.space_group_name_H-M   'P 1'
#
loop_
_entity.id
_entity.type
_entity.pdbx_description
1 polymer ?
#
loop_
_entity_poly.entity_id
_entity_poly.type
_entity_poly.pdbx_seq_one_letter_code
_entity_poly.pdbx_strand_id
1 'polypeptide(L)'
;MLWTKVNMLLVSGLCALSQVSGAANVAQHIEYMDAMTGKIGAARDSLNNYSGGIPSALGVARSLMIAQTYTRNAREKLAEEDKMTPEEGDRYYDSYSQMVPVLLDAIHSAQHKAPLFKNSGLGPEARTYLGNLHNEKRLFESQVKAKVPEETFRKAQPSVDEISTAFDEADRAFQ
;
A
#
# COMPACT_ATOMS: atom_id res chain seq x y z
N MET A 1 -31.63 34.55 43.96
CA MET A 1 -30.45 33.99 43.27
C MET A 1 -29.34 35.02 43.40
N LEU A 2 -28.28 34.86 44.21
CA LEU A 2 -27.39 33.69 44.41
C LEU A 2 -26.99 33.05 43.07
N TRP A 3 -25.74 32.75 42.70
CA TRP A 3 -24.39 32.87 43.30
C TRP A 3 -23.39 32.50 42.16
N THR A 4 -22.12 32.93 42.04
CA THR A 4 -21.22 33.84 42.79
C THR A 4 -20.17 34.40 41.79
N LYS A 5 -19.27 35.32 42.20
CA LYS A 5 -18.02 35.61 41.45
C LYS A 5 -17.01 34.48 41.62
N VAL A 6 -16.27 34.11 40.57
CA VAL A 6 -14.87 33.64 40.71
C VAL A 6 -14.01 34.35 39.67
N ASN A 7 -12.97 35.02 40.15
CA ASN A 7 -11.97 35.73 39.38
C ASN A 7 -10.65 35.00 39.62
N MET A 8 -10.04 34.40 38.59
CA MET A 8 -8.66 33.88 38.59
C MET A 8 -8.28 33.65 37.12
N LEU A 9 -7.47 34.47 36.46
CA LEU A 9 -6.03 34.66 36.71
C LEU A 9 -5.29 33.34 36.97
N LEU A 10 -4.88 32.69 35.88
CA LEU A 10 -3.67 31.85 35.82
C LEU A 10 -3.05 31.96 34.42
N VAL A 11 -2.44 33.11 34.14
CA VAL A 11 -1.34 33.18 33.15
C VAL A 11 -0.09 32.69 33.88
N SER A 12 0.22 31.40 33.78
CA SER A 12 1.52 30.86 34.21
C SER A 12 1.85 29.55 33.49
N GLY A 13 2.79 29.63 32.55
CA GLY A 13 3.83 28.62 32.31
C GLY A 13 3.44 27.15 32.23
N LEU A 14 3.28 26.66 31.00
CA LEU A 14 4.02 25.48 30.56
C LEU A 14 4.57 25.75 29.16
N CYS A 15 5.83 26.18 29.10
CA CYS A 15 6.65 25.96 27.91
C CYS A 15 6.84 24.45 27.72
N ALA A 16 7.01 24.03 26.47
CA ALA A 16 7.46 22.70 26.08
C ALA A 16 6.59 21.52 26.55
N LEU A 17 5.49 21.31 25.83
CA LEU A 17 5.36 20.07 25.08
C LEU A 17 5.02 20.38 23.61
N SER A 18 6.05 20.74 22.83
CA SER A 18 6.07 20.37 21.42
C SER A 18 6.20 18.85 21.34
N GLN A 19 5.09 18.13 21.60
CA GLN A 19 5.01 16.72 21.26
C GLN A 19 5.09 16.66 19.74
N VAL A 20 6.27 16.30 19.23
CA VAL A 20 6.41 15.89 17.83
C VAL A 20 5.44 14.73 17.62
N SER A 21 4.38 15.00 16.88
CA SER A 21 3.20 14.13 16.76
C SER A 21 3.41 12.94 15.81
N GLY A 22 4.67 12.56 15.52
CA GLY A 22 5.01 11.49 14.57
C GLY A 22 4.40 10.13 14.94
N ALA A 23 4.24 9.85 16.23
CA ALA A 23 3.60 8.62 16.70
C ALA A 23 2.13 8.49 16.27
N ALA A 24 1.40 9.60 16.07
CA ALA A 24 0.03 9.59 15.57
C ALA A 24 0.00 9.41 14.05
N ASN A 25 0.89 10.09 13.32
CA ASN A 25 0.97 10.00 11.87
C ASN A 25 1.31 8.57 11.42
N VAL A 26 2.29 7.92 12.05
CA VAL A 26 2.72 6.56 11.66
C VAL A 26 1.65 5.49 11.91
N ALA A 27 0.82 5.65 12.94
CA ALA A 27 -0.35 4.78 13.14
C ALA A 27 -1.33 4.88 11.96
N GLN A 28 -1.59 6.09 11.48
CA GLN A 28 -2.45 6.33 10.32
C GLN A 28 -1.88 5.73 9.02
N HIS A 29 -0.56 5.72 8.83
CA HIS A 29 0.07 5.07 7.67
C HIS A 29 0.04 3.55 7.73
N ILE A 30 0.10 2.97 8.93
CA ILE A 30 -0.15 1.54 9.14
C ILE A 30 -1.60 1.21 8.79
N GLU A 31 -2.59 2.01 9.23
CA GLU A 31 -4.00 1.83 8.83
C GLU A 31 -4.19 1.91 7.29
N TYR A 32 -3.51 2.83 6.60
CA TYR A 32 -3.53 2.89 5.13
C TYR A 32 -2.88 1.66 4.48
N MET A 33 -1.81 1.13 5.06
CA MET A 33 -1.14 -0.08 4.57
C MET A 33 -1.98 -1.34 4.79
N ASP A 34 -2.63 -1.48 5.95
CA ASP A 34 -3.53 -2.59 6.26
C ASP A 34 -4.77 -2.53 5.35
N ALA A 35 -5.34 -1.34 5.13
CA ALA A 35 -6.45 -1.13 4.20
C ALA A 35 -6.06 -1.49 2.75
N MET A 36 -4.87 -1.08 2.30
CA MET A 36 -4.30 -1.47 1.00
C MET A 36 -4.13 -2.98 0.92
N THR A 37 -3.53 -3.62 1.92
CA THR A 37 -3.32 -5.07 2.01
C THR A 37 -4.63 -5.84 1.89
N GLY A 38 -5.68 -5.38 2.57
CA GLY A 38 -7.03 -5.95 2.46
C GLY A 38 -7.63 -5.84 1.06
N LYS A 39 -7.35 -4.75 0.30
CA LYS A 39 -7.80 -4.63 -1.10
C LYS A 39 -6.96 -5.48 -2.07
N ILE A 40 -5.67 -5.63 -1.83
CA ILE A 40 -4.79 -6.54 -2.58
C ILE A 40 -5.28 -7.99 -2.39
N GLY A 41 -5.59 -8.40 -1.15
CA GLY A 41 -6.19 -9.71 -0.86
C GLY A 41 -7.51 -9.93 -1.59
N ALA A 42 -8.42 -8.94 -1.60
CA ALA A 42 -9.66 -9.03 -2.37
C ALA A 42 -9.43 -9.11 -3.91
N ALA A 43 -8.36 -8.51 -4.41
CA ALA A 43 -7.97 -8.63 -5.82
C ALA A 43 -7.38 -10.01 -6.14
N ARG A 44 -6.52 -10.57 -5.27
CA ARG A 44 -6.05 -11.96 -5.32
C ARG A 44 -7.22 -12.94 -5.34
N ASP A 45 -8.19 -12.77 -4.46
CA ASP A 45 -9.33 -13.69 -4.37
C ASP A 45 -10.22 -13.59 -5.63
N SER A 46 -10.37 -12.40 -6.21
CA SER A 46 -11.04 -12.21 -7.50
C SER A 46 -10.28 -12.89 -8.65
N LEU A 47 -8.94 -12.76 -8.70
CA LEU A 47 -8.08 -13.47 -9.65
C LEU A 47 -8.19 -14.99 -9.50
N ASN A 48 -8.13 -15.52 -8.28
CA ASN A 48 -8.22 -16.95 -8.01
C ASN A 48 -9.56 -17.55 -8.46
N ASN A 49 -10.65 -16.82 -8.26
CA ASN A 49 -11.99 -17.21 -8.71
C ASN A 49 -12.25 -16.97 -10.22
N TYR A 50 -11.34 -16.30 -10.94
CA TYR A 50 -11.47 -16.11 -12.39
C TYR A 50 -11.28 -17.43 -13.15
N SER A 51 -12.31 -17.83 -13.89
CA SER A 51 -12.38 -19.07 -14.68
C SER A 51 -12.28 -18.86 -16.19
N GLY A 52 -12.04 -17.62 -16.64
CA GLY A 52 -12.08 -17.23 -18.05
C GLY A 52 -13.39 -16.56 -18.47
N GLY A 53 -13.39 -15.94 -19.65
CA GLY A 53 -14.51 -15.19 -20.22
C GLY A 53 -14.51 -13.70 -19.84
N ILE A 54 -15.07 -12.88 -20.73
CA ILE A 54 -15.16 -11.42 -20.52
C ILE A 54 -16.04 -11.03 -19.32
N PRO A 55 -17.23 -11.64 -19.07
CA PRO A 55 -18.10 -11.21 -17.97
C PRO A 55 -17.48 -11.36 -16.58
N SER A 56 -16.71 -12.43 -16.34
CA SER A 56 -16.03 -12.67 -15.06
C SER A 56 -14.79 -11.80 -14.89
N ALA A 57 -14.11 -11.44 -15.98
CA ALA A 57 -12.96 -10.53 -15.97
C ALA A 57 -13.32 -9.11 -15.47
N LEU A 58 -14.57 -8.67 -15.63
CA LEU A 58 -15.06 -7.39 -15.09
C LEU A 58 -14.96 -7.33 -13.55
N GLY A 59 -15.21 -8.45 -12.87
CA GLY A 59 -15.06 -8.56 -11.42
C GLY A 59 -13.60 -8.43 -10.98
N VAL A 60 -12.68 -9.02 -11.75
CA VAL A 60 -11.23 -8.89 -11.54
C VAL A 60 -10.78 -7.44 -11.75
N ALA A 61 -11.15 -6.84 -12.88
CA ALA A 61 -10.80 -5.46 -13.21
C ALA A 61 -11.27 -4.47 -12.14
N ARG A 62 -12.49 -4.65 -11.62
CA ARG A 62 -13.02 -3.83 -10.51
C ARG A 62 -12.19 -3.98 -9.23
N SER A 63 -11.85 -5.21 -8.83
CA SER A 63 -11.04 -5.43 -7.62
C SER A 63 -9.62 -4.87 -7.75
N LEU A 64 -8.99 -5.05 -8.92
CA LEU A 64 -7.66 -4.49 -9.23
C LEU A 64 -7.67 -2.96 -9.21
N MET A 65 -8.70 -2.32 -9.82
CA MET A 65 -8.86 -0.87 -9.78
C MET A 65 -9.01 -0.34 -8.35
N ILE A 66 -9.80 -1.02 -7.51
CA ILE A 66 -9.95 -0.66 -6.09
C ILE A 66 -8.60 -0.80 -5.35
N ALA A 67 -7.87 -1.90 -5.54
CA ALA A 67 -6.55 -2.07 -4.94
C ALA A 67 -5.58 -0.96 -5.37
N GLN A 68 -5.51 -0.66 -6.68
CA GLN A 68 -4.68 0.42 -7.22
C GLN A 68 -5.04 1.80 -6.62
N THR A 69 -6.33 2.10 -6.43
CA THR A 69 -6.78 3.34 -5.78
C THR A 69 -6.30 3.43 -4.33
N TYR A 70 -6.38 2.34 -3.56
CA TYR A 70 -5.89 2.34 -2.18
C TYR A 70 -4.36 2.46 -2.11
N THR A 71 -3.62 1.76 -2.98
CA THR A 71 -2.16 1.90 -3.10
C THR A 71 -1.76 3.34 -3.47
N ARG A 72 -2.47 3.97 -4.40
CA ARG A 72 -2.26 5.37 -4.78
C ARG A 72 -2.50 6.32 -3.62
N ASN A 73 -3.63 6.18 -2.93
CA ASN A 73 -3.98 7.01 -1.77
C ASN A 73 -2.94 6.86 -0.65
N ALA A 74 -2.49 5.64 -0.35
CA ALA A 74 -1.44 5.37 0.64
C ALA A 74 -0.10 6.01 0.23
N ARG A 75 0.30 5.92 -1.05
CA ARG A 75 1.50 6.60 -1.58
C ARG A 75 1.39 8.12 -1.43
N GLU A 76 0.25 8.70 -1.77
CA GLU A 76 0.04 10.15 -1.79
C GLU A 76 -0.01 10.70 -0.36
N LYS A 77 -0.66 9.99 0.57
CA LYS A 77 -0.64 10.32 1.99
C LYS A 77 0.76 10.20 2.59
N LEU A 78 1.52 9.16 2.25
CA LEU A 78 2.92 9.04 2.67
C LEU A 78 3.79 10.20 2.14
N ALA A 79 3.53 10.69 0.93
CA ALA A 79 4.27 11.82 0.35
C ALA A 79 4.07 13.15 1.11
N GLU A 80 2.95 13.31 1.81
CA GLU A 80 2.62 14.50 2.62
C GLU A 80 3.38 14.57 3.96
N GLU A 81 3.99 13.47 4.41
CA GLU A 81 4.59 13.36 5.75
C GLU A 81 5.98 13.98 5.92
N ASP A 82 6.39 14.21 7.16
CA ASP A 82 7.80 14.32 7.51
C ASP A 82 8.53 12.97 7.40
N LYS A 83 9.86 13.00 7.53
CA LYS A 83 10.67 11.76 7.58
C LYS A 83 10.48 11.07 8.92
N MET A 84 10.16 9.78 8.89
CA MET A 84 9.96 8.93 10.07
C MET A 84 11.25 8.79 10.92
N THR A 85 11.10 8.66 12.24
CA THR A 85 12.18 8.22 13.13
C THR A 85 12.54 6.74 12.90
N PRO A 86 13.66 6.23 13.45
CA PRO A 86 13.98 4.79 13.43
C PRO A 86 12.86 3.90 13.97
N GLU A 87 12.24 4.28 15.09
CA GLU A 87 11.19 3.53 15.78
C GLU A 87 9.83 3.59 15.05
N GLU A 88 9.64 4.63 14.24
CA GLU A 88 8.50 4.78 13.34
C GLU A 88 8.69 3.97 12.06
N GLY A 89 9.89 4.03 11.48
CA GLY A 89 10.29 3.22 10.33
C GLY A 89 10.15 1.73 10.62
N ASP A 90 10.62 1.26 11.76
CA ASP A 90 10.56 -0.17 12.11
C ASP A 90 9.10 -0.65 12.30
N ARG A 91 8.23 0.15 12.91
CA ARG A 91 6.77 -0.16 12.97
C ARG A 91 6.10 -0.16 11.59
N TYR A 92 6.52 0.74 10.70
CA TYR A 92 6.04 0.77 9.32
C TYR A 92 6.52 -0.47 8.53
N TYR A 93 7.76 -0.91 8.77
CA TYR A 93 8.33 -2.12 8.19
C TYR A 93 7.61 -3.40 8.65
N ASP A 94 7.15 -3.47 9.90
CA ASP A 94 6.37 -4.61 10.40
C ASP A 94 5.03 -4.78 9.65
N SER A 95 4.33 -3.68 9.33
CA SER A 95 3.11 -3.72 8.48
C SER A 95 3.46 -4.03 7.02
N TYR A 96 4.53 -3.44 6.48
CA TYR A 96 5.02 -3.75 5.12
C TYR A 96 5.32 -5.23 4.94
N SER A 97 6.01 -5.85 5.91
CA SER A 97 6.35 -7.27 5.89
C SER A 97 5.13 -8.20 5.93
N GLN A 98 4.01 -7.74 6.51
CA GLN A 98 2.73 -8.46 6.47
C GLN A 98 2.02 -8.31 5.11
N MET A 99 2.18 -7.18 4.43
CA MET A 99 1.65 -6.96 3.08
C MET A 99 2.37 -7.80 2.02
N VAL A 100 3.71 -7.93 2.11
CA VAL A 100 4.56 -8.61 1.11
C VAL A 100 3.99 -9.94 0.60
N PRO A 101 3.67 -10.95 1.44
CA PRO A 101 3.16 -12.23 0.96
C PRO A 101 1.79 -12.10 0.26
N VAL A 102 0.92 -11.20 0.73
CA VAL A 102 -0.41 -10.97 0.12
C VAL A 102 -0.28 -10.36 -1.27
N LEU A 103 0.71 -9.48 -1.48
CA LEU A 103 1.01 -8.89 -2.78
C LEU A 103 1.66 -9.90 -3.73
N LEU A 104 2.64 -10.69 -3.26
CA LEU A 104 3.27 -11.74 -4.06
C LEU A 104 2.24 -12.78 -4.51
N ASP A 105 1.37 -13.26 -3.61
CA ASP A 105 0.24 -14.12 -3.95
C ASP A 105 -0.66 -13.53 -5.05
N ALA A 106 -0.97 -12.23 -4.99
CA ALA A 106 -1.79 -11.56 -5.98
C ALA A 106 -1.12 -11.50 -7.36
N ILE A 107 0.19 -11.23 -7.40
CA ILE A 107 0.98 -11.19 -8.64
C ILE A 107 1.10 -12.60 -9.25
N HIS A 108 1.44 -13.61 -8.43
CA HIS A 108 1.47 -15.01 -8.87
C HIS A 108 0.09 -15.49 -9.35
N SER A 109 -1.00 -15.05 -8.70
CA SER A 109 -2.36 -15.32 -9.16
C SER A 109 -2.61 -14.72 -10.55
N ALA A 110 -2.15 -13.49 -10.82
CA ALA A 110 -2.26 -12.88 -12.14
C ALA A 110 -1.45 -13.64 -13.20
N GLN A 111 -0.20 -14.03 -12.88
CA GLN A 111 0.68 -14.85 -13.73
C GLN A 111 0.01 -16.19 -14.11
N HIS A 112 -0.51 -16.93 -13.12
CA HIS A 112 -1.17 -18.22 -13.34
C HIS A 112 -2.47 -18.10 -14.15
N LYS A 113 -3.15 -16.94 -14.08
CA LYS A 113 -4.39 -16.67 -14.81
C LYS A 113 -4.16 -16.04 -16.19
N ALA A 114 -2.93 -15.66 -16.54
CA ALA A 114 -2.60 -15.06 -17.83
C ALA A 114 -3.10 -15.88 -19.05
N PRO A 115 -3.01 -17.23 -19.08
CA PRO A 115 -3.59 -18.02 -20.17
C PRO A 115 -5.11 -17.85 -20.33
N LEU A 116 -5.86 -17.70 -19.23
CA LEU A 116 -7.32 -17.49 -19.26
C LEU A 116 -7.68 -16.11 -19.82
N PHE A 117 -6.90 -15.07 -19.50
CA PHE A 117 -7.07 -13.74 -20.10
C PHE A 117 -6.73 -13.77 -21.60
N LYS A 118 -5.60 -14.39 -21.99
CA LYS A 118 -5.21 -14.53 -23.41
C LYS A 118 -6.26 -15.30 -24.22
N ASN A 119 -6.76 -16.42 -23.70
CA ASN A 119 -7.84 -17.21 -24.33
C ASN A 119 -9.17 -16.45 -24.41
N SER A 120 -9.39 -15.45 -23.56
CA SER A 120 -10.58 -14.60 -23.57
C SER A 120 -10.44 -13.34 -24.43
N GLY A 121 -9.30 -13.17 -25.13
CA GLY A 121 -9.00 -11.98 -25.92
C GLY A 121 -8.61 -10.74 -25.10
N LEU A 122 -8.34 -10.90 -23.79
CA LEU A 122 -8.06 -9.83 -22.82
C LEU A 122 -6.58 -9.74 -22.39
N GLY A 123 -5.70 -10.46 -23.09
CA GLY A 123 -4.26 -10.50 -22.80
C GLY A 123 -3.61 -9.11 -22.78
N PRO A 124 -3.73 -8.30 -23.85
CA PRO A 124 -3.14 -6.96 -23.91
C PRO A 124 -3.64 -6.00 -22.83
N GLU A 125 -4.94 -6.02 -22.53
CA GLU A 125 -5.56 -5.18 -21.51
C GLU A 125 -5.10 -5.57 -20.10
N ALA A 126 -5.11 -6.88 -19.79
CA ALA A 126 -4.63 -7.40 -18.51
C ALA A 126 -3.13 -7.10 -18.31
N ARG A 127 -2.32 -7.24 -19.36
CA ARG A 127 -0.90 -6.84 -19.36
C ARG A 127 -0.72 -5.35 -19.09
N THR A 128 -1.52 -4.51 -19.73
CA THR A 128 -1.49 -3.05 -19.53
C THR A 128 -1.82 -2.68 -18.08
N TYR A 129 -2.83 -3.33 -17.48
CA TYR A 129 -3.14 -3.17 -16.05
C TYR A 129 -1.99 -3.62 -15.14
N LEU A 130 -1.37 -4.77 -15.43
CA LEU A 130 -0.20 -5.26 -14.68
C LEU A 130 0.97 -4.27 -14.75
N GLY A 131 1.28 -3.73 -15.93
CA GLY A 131 2.31 -2.71 -16.12
C GLY A 131 2.03 -1.42 -15.35
N ASN A 132 0.76 -1.00 -15.28
CA ASN A 132 0.33 0.15 -14.49
C ASN A 132 0.50 -0.09 -12.97
N LEU A 133 0.23 -1.32 -12.49
CA LEU A 133 0.47 -1.72 -11.10
C LEU A 133 1.96 -1.78 -10.77
N HIS A 134 2.79 -2.34 -11.66
CA HIS A 134 4.25 -2.34 -11.47
C HIS A 134 4.82 -0.91 -11.48
N ASN A 135 4.25 0.00 -12.27
CA ASN A 135 4.60 1.42 -12.19
C ASN A 135 4.19 2.06 -10.86
N GLU A 136 2.97 1.82 -10.36
CA GLU A 136 2.53 2.33 -9.05
C GLU A 136 3.41 1.77 -7.91
N LYS A 137 3.86 0.49 -7.97
CA LYS A 137 4.84 -0.09 -7.04
C LYS A 137 6.14 0.71 -7.00
N ARG A 138 6.72 1.03 -8.17
CA ARG A 138 7.97 1.81 -8.26
C ARG A 138 7.81 3.23 -7.73
N LEU A 139 6.64 3.85 -7.96
CA LEU A 139 6.30 5.15 -7.37
C LEU A 139 6.13 5.07 -5.84
N PHE A 140 5.52 4.00 -5.33
CA PHE A 140 5.35 3.77 -3.89
C PHE A 140 6.71 3.57 -3.20
N GLU A 141 7.55 2.69 -3.74
CA GLU A 141 8.92 2.43 -3.27
C GLU A 141 9.77 3.71 -3.19
N SER A 142 9.68 4.57 -4.21
CA SER A 142 10.36 5.87 -4.23
C SER A 142 9.93 6.78 -3.07
N GLN A 143 8.63 6.82 -2.75
CA GLN A 143 8.13 7.57 -1.59
C GLN A 143 8.55 6.93 -0.25
N VAL A 144 8.47 5.60 -0.12
CA VAL A 144 8.97 4.89 1.08
C VAL A 144 10.44 5.22 1.33
N LYS A 145 11.29 5.15 0.30
CA LYS A 145 12.72 5.47 0.38
C LYS A 145 12.99 6.93 0.79
N ALA A 146 12.09 7.86 0.49
CA ALA A 146 12.20 9.26 0.88
C ALA A 146 11.78 9.52 2.34
N LYS A 147 10.83 8.74 2.87
CA LYS A 147 10.21 8.98 4.20
C LYS A 147 10.69 8.05 5.30
N VAL A 148 11.10 6.82 4.97
CA VAL A 148 11.58 5.81 5.93
C VAL A 148 13.11 5.95 6.12
N PRO A 149 13.64 5.70 7.33
CA PRO A 149 15.08 5.60 7.57
C PRO A 149 15.78 4.61 6.63
N GLU A 150 17.00 4.95 6.19
CA GLU A 150 17.74 4.15 5.20
C GLU A 150 18.01 2.72 5.67
N GLU A 151 18.41 2.56 6.95
CA GLU A 151 18.63 1.24 7.56
C GLU A 151 17.37 0.37 7.50
N THR A 152 16.20 0.94 7.79
CA THR A 152 14.92 0.24 7.71
C THR A 152 14.53 -0.08 6.27
N PHE A 153 14.73 0.85 5.32
CA PHE A 153 14.53 0.56 3.89
C PHE A 153 15.45 -0.56 3.40
N ARG A 154 16.70 -0.63 3.90
CA ARG A 154 17.65 -1.70 3.57
C ARG A 154 17.18 -3.08 4.05
N LYS A 155 16.44 -3.17 5.18
CA LYS A 155 15.75 -4.41 5.61
C LYS A 155 14.66 -4.86 4.62
N ALA A 156 14.01 -3.91 3.93
CA ALA A 156 12.96 -4.18 2.95
C ALA A 156 13.46 -4.51 1.54
N GLN A 157 14.71 -4.13 1.20
CA GLN A 157 15.25 -4.28 -0.16
C GLN A 157 15.08 -5.70 -0.75
N PRO A 158 15.31 -6.82 -0.03
CA PRO A 158 15.10 -8.16 -0.59
C PRO A 158 13.66 -8.40 -1.06
N SER A 159 12.66 -7.99 -0.27
CA SER A 159 11.24 -8.08 -0.64
C SER A 159 10.85 -7.10 -1.75
N VAL A 160 11.47 -5.92 -1.77
CA VAL A 160 11.31 -4.94 -2.86
C VAL A 160 11.78 -5.51 -4.20
N ASP A 161 12.89 -6.26 -4.21
CA ASP A 161 13.47 -6.92 -5.39
C ASP A 161 12.67 -8.17 -5.80
N GLU A 162 12.22 -8.96 -4.83
CA GLU A 162 11.32 -10.10 -5.04
C GLU A 162 10.01 -9.69 -5.70
N ILE A 163 9.36 -8.62 -5.21
CA ILE A 163 8.13 -8.06 -5.80
C ILE A 163 8.36 -7.58 -7.24
N SER A 164 9.49 -6.93 -7.53
CA SER A 164 9.84 -6.52 -8.91
C SER A 164 9.96 -7.75 -9.83
N THR A 165 10.66 -8.78 -9.34
CA THR A 165 10.88 -10.04 -10.08
C THR A 165 9.56 -10.75 -10.38
N ALA A 166 8.65 -10.81 -9.41
CA ALA A 166 7.30 -11.37 -9.58
C ALA A 166 6.49 -10.59 -10.63
N PHE A 167 6.58 -9.25 -10.66
CA PHE A 167 5.92 -8.45 -11.70
C PHE A 167 6.50 -8.72 -13.10
N ASP A 168 7.82 -8.87 -13.23
CA ASP A 168 8.49 -9.19 -14.51
C ASP A 168 8.20 -10.63 -14.98
N GLU A 169 8.00 -11.57 -14.06
CA GLU A 169 7.51 -12.92 -14.34
C GLU A 169 6.05 -12.94 -14.77
N ALA A 170 5.20 -12.14 -14.12
CA ALA A 170 3.82 -11.96 -14.53
C ALA A 170 3.72 -11.32 -15.92
N ASP A 171 4.50 -10.27 -16.24
CA ASP A 171 4.49 -9.65 -17.57
C ASP A 171 4.86 -10.66 -18.66
N ARG A 172 5.92 -11.46 -18.43
CA ARG A 172 6.33 -12.55 -19.34
C ARG A 172 5.23 -13.59 -19.55
N ALA A 173 4.38 -13.86 -18.56
CA ALA A 173 3.24 -14.76 -18.72
C ALA A 173 2.10 -14.17 -19.58
N PHE A 174 2.00 -12.84 -19.66
CA PHE A 174 1.03 -12.12 -20.52
C PHE A 174 1.53 -11.82 -21.95
N GLN A 175 2.80 -12.10 -22.25
CA GLN A 175 3.36 -12.11 -23.62
C GLN A 175 2.83 -13.29 -24.45
#